data_AF-A0A7S0LKT2-F1
#
_entry.id   AF-A0A7S0LKT2-F1
#
_cell.length_a   1.000
_cell.length_b   1.000
_cell.length_c   1.000
_cell.angle_alpha   90.00
_cell.angle_beta   90.00
_cell.angle_gamma   90.00
#
_symmetry.space_group_name_H-M   'P 1'
#
loop_
_entity.id
_entity.type
_entity.pdbx_description
1 polymer ?
#
loop_
_entity_poly.entity_id
_entity_poly.type
_entity_poly.pdbx_seq_one_letter_code
_entity_poly.pdbx_strand_id
1 'polypeptide(L)'
;RIAILSKPIDRLALRTRVDVRGVGKRLTRHGISTRYVSMRDLRRSRLDASGDLCLDGECLSLVYVRYDFSHPYGALLSQMPPGAAADELQQEWEVVERLEASNAVLSSDLGSRLAHRRKVQTALRSPGGL
;
A
#
# COMPACT_ATOMS: atom_id res chain seq x y z
N ARG A 1 3.89 -15.17 -5.18
CA ARG A 1 3.36 -15.05 -3.78
C ARG A 1 2.56 -13.76 -3.63
N ILE A 2 1.56 -13.70 -2.76
CA ILE A 2 0.73 -12.50 -2.55
C ILE A 2 1.12 -11.78 -1.26
N ALA A 3 1.31 -10.46 -1.33
CA ALA A 3 1.42 -9.59 -0.17
C ALA A 3 0.12 -8.81 0.04
N ILE A 4 -0.39 -8.77 1.27
CA ILE A 4 -1.49 -7.90 1.68
C ILE A 4 -0.90 -6.72 2.44
N LEU A 5 -0.80 -5.57 1.75
CA LEU A 5 -0.30 -4.33 2.32
C LEU A 5 -1.41 -3.64 3.11
N SER A 6 -1.21 -3.48 4.42
CA SER A 6 -2.18 -2.82 5.29
C SER A 6 -1.50 -2.04 6.42
N LYS A 7 -2.21 -1.08 7.00
CA LYS A 7 -1.82 -0.51 8.30
C LYS A 7 -1.87 -1.61 9.37
N PRO A 8 -1.17 -1.45 10.52
CA PRO A 8 -1.25 -2.40 11.62
C PRO A 8 -2.71 -2.77 11.89
N ILE A 9 -3.03 -4.06 11.75
CA ILE A 9 -4.42 -4.53 11.70
C ILE A 9 -5.18 -4.06 12.94
N ASP A 10 -4.54 -4.03 14.11
CA ASP A 10 -5.21 -3.64 15.35
C ASP A 10 -5.61 -2.16 15.42
N ARG A 11 -5.00 -1.31 14.59
CA ARG A 11 -5.34 0.12 14.45
C ARG A 11 -6.37 0.39 13.35
N LEU A 12 -6.80 -0.64 12.60
CA LEU A 12 -7.85 -0.50 11.59
C LEU A 12 -9.24 -0.59 12.22
N ALA A 13 -10.20 0.12 11.65
CA ALA A 13 -11.61 -0.05 11.98
C ALA A 13 -12.02 -1.52 11.86
N LEU A 14 -12.87 -2.01 12.77
CA LEU A 14 -13.25 -3.42 12.89
C LEU A 14 -13.69 -4.03 11.55
N ARG A 15 -14.52 -3.30 10.78
CA ARG A 15 -15.00 -3.74 9.46
C ARG A 15 -13.84 -3.99 8.48
N THR A 16 -12.88 -3.07 8.42
CA THR A 16 -11.70 -3.18 7.55
C THR A 16 -10.80 -4.33 7.99
N ARG A 17 -10.65 -4.55 9.30
CA ARG A 17 -9.90 -5.69 9.84
C ARG A 17 -10.48 -7.02 9.41
N VAL A 18 -11.79 -7.19 9.55
CA VAL A 18 -12.51 -8.41 9.19
C VAL A 18 -12.37 -8.68 7.70
N ASP A 19 -12.52 -7.64 6.87
CA ASP A 19 -12.39 -7.74 5.42
C ASP A 19 -10.97 -8.15 5.00
N VAL A 20 -9.95 -7.44 5.47
CA VAL A 20 -8.53 -7.73 5.18
C VAL A 20 -8.14 -9.15 5.63
N ARG A 21 -8.52 -9.55 6.85
CA ARG A 21 -8.29 -10.92 7.34
C ARG A 21 -9.08 -11.95 6.52
N GLY A 22 -10.28 -11.62 6.09
CA GLY A 22 -11.14 -12.46 5.27
C GLY A 22 -10.53 -12.76 3.91
N VAL A 23 -9.95 -11.76 3.25
CA VAL A 23 -9.22 -11.92 1.98
C VAL A 23 -8.08 -12.93 2.13
N GLY A 24 -7.18 -12.72 3.10
CA GLY A 24 -6.05 -13.64 3.27
C GLY A 24 -6.49 -15.06 3.63
N LYS A 25 -7.50 -15.23 4.50
CA LYS A 25 -8.06 -16.56 4.81
C LYS A 25 -8.60 -17.28 3.58
N ARG A 26 -9.28 -16.57 2.67
CA ARG A 26 -9.79 -17.16 1.42
C ARG A 26 -8.65 -17.56 0.49
N LEU A 27 -7.65 -16.70 0.32
CA LEU A 27 -6.47 -17.02 -0.51
C LEU A 27 -5.74 -18.26 0.00
N THR A 28 -5.52 -18.38 1.31
CA THR A 28 -4.88 -19.56 1.91
C THR A 28 -5.70 -20.84 1.69
N ARG A 29 -7.04 -20.78 1.72
CA ARG A 29 -7.90 -21.94 1.39
C ARG A 29 -7.73 -22.44 -0.04
N HIS A 30 -7.32 -21.56 -0.96
CA HIS A 30 -6.98 -21.93 -2.33
C HIS A 30 -5.50 -22.32 -2.51
N GLY A 31 -4.75 -22.52 -1.43
CA GLY A 31 -3.33 -22.87 -1.48
C GLY A 31 -2.41 -21.70 -1.87
N ILE A 32 -2.92 -20.47 -1.92
CA ILE A 32 -2.15 -19.30 -2.32
C ILE A 32 -1.36 -18.77 -1.13
N SER A 33 -0.03 -18.81 -1.24
CA SER A 33 0.87 -18.26 -0.22
C SER A 33 0.67 -16.75 -0.09
N THR A 34 0.28 -16.33 1.12
CA THR A 34 -0.14 -14.97 1.42
C THR A 34 0.61 -14.45 2.65
N ARG A 35 1.12 -13.21 2.58
CA ARG A 35 1.82 -12.54 3.68
C ARG A 35 1.21 -11.17 3.95
N TYR A 36 0.92 -10.85 5.20
CA TYR A 36 0.55 -9.48 5.59
C TYR A 36 1.82 -8.66 5.76
N VAL A 37 1.85 -7.47 5.16
CA VAL A 37 3.01 -6.57 5.20
C VAL A 37 2.56 -5.15 5.52
N SER A 38 3.43 -4.40 6.17
CA SER A 38 3.33 -2.96 6.36
C SER A 38 4.25 -2.21 5.38
N MET A 39 4.09 -0.89 5.27
CA MET A 39 5.06 -0.04 4.55
C MET A 39 6.47 -0.21 5.14
N ARG A 40 6.58 -0.36 6.47
CA ARG A 40 7.87 -0.60 7.15
C ARG A 40 8.51 -1.93 6.75
N ASP A 41 7.72 -2.98 6.56
CA ASP A 41 8.24 -4.25 6.06
C ASP A 41 8.77 -4.11 4.64
N LEU A 42 8.01 -3.42 3.79
CA LEU A 42 8.36 -3.17 2.40
C LEU A 42 9.57 -2.24 2.23
N ARG A 43 9.99 -1.48 3.25
CA ARG A 43 11.28 -0.73 3.18
C ARG A 43 12.44 -1.65 2.82
N ARG A 44 12.42 -2.90 3.30
CA ARG A 44 13.44 -3.92 3.05
C ARG A 44 13.27 -4.67 1.72
N SER A 45 12.20 -4.40 0.97
CA SER A 45 12.05 -5.01 -0.35
C SER A 45 13.07 -4.44 -1.34
N ARG A 46 13.35 -5.18 -2.39
CA ARG A 46 14.23 -4.77 -3.48
C ARG A 46 13.64 -5.24 -4.81
N LEU A 47 14.04 -4.60 -5.89
CA LEU A 47 13.84 -5.15 -7.22
C LEU A 47 15.04 -6.04 -7.55
N ASP A 48 14.79 -7.21 -8.12
CA ASP A 48 15.86 -8.01 -8.69
C ASP A 48 16.25 -7.52 -10.09
N ALA A 49 17.14 -8.25 -10.77
CA ALA A 49 17.60 -7.90 -12.12
C ALA A 49 16.49 -7.93 -13.17
N SER A 50 15.39 -8.64 -12.90
CA SER A 50 14.22 -8.74 -13.78
C SER A 50 13.17 -7.67 -13.48
N GLY A 51 13.33 -6.90 -12.41
CA GLY A 51 12.34 -5.93 -11.95
C GLY A 51 11.28 -6.53 -11.02
N ASP A 52 11.46 -7.77 -10.58
CA ASP A 52 10.53 -8.42 -9.67
C ASP A 52 10.71 -7.90 -8.25
N LEU A 53 9.59 -7.60 -7.58
CA LEU A 53 9.58 -7.10 -6.21
C LEU A 53 9.84 -8.26 -5.24
N CYS A 54 11.03 -8.29 -4.63
CA CYS A 54 11.40 -9.35 -3.70
C CYS A 54 11.54 -8.82 -2.27
N LEU A 55 10.98 -9.56 -1.31
CA LEU A 55 11.01 -9.27 0.13
C LEU A 55 11.53 -10.51 0.87
N ASP A 56 12.57 -10.34 1.68
CA ASP A 56 13.21 -11.43 2.43
C ASP A 56 13.59 -12.66 1.55
N GLY A 57 14.02 -12.40 0.30
CA GLY A 57 14.41 -13.45 -0.64
C GLY A 57 13.26 -14.07 -1.44
N GLU A 58 12.02 -13.63 -1.24
CA GLU A 58 10.84 -14.14 -1.95
C GLU A 58 10.22 -13.07 -2.83
N CYS A 59 9.96 -13.39 -4.11
CA CYS A 59 9.37 -12.42 -5.05
C CYS A 59 7.83 -12.44 -5.00
N LEU A 60 7.27 -11.24 -4.98
CA LEU A 60 5.86 -10.93 -4.82
C LEU A 60 5.24 -10.76 -6.21
N SER A 61 4.23 -11.56 -6.50
CA SER A 61 3.52 -11.53 -7.78
C SER A 61 2.37 -10.52 -7.75
N LEU A 62 1.78 -10.31 -6.57
CA LEU A 62 0.67 -9.38 -6.36
C LEU A 62 0.81 -8.70 -5.01
N VAL A 63 0.57 -7.39 -4.98
CA VAL A 63 0.43 -6.59 -3.77
C VAL A 63 -1.01 -6.10 -3.68
N TYR A 64 -1.76 -6.68 -2.74
CA TYR A 64 -3.13 -6.27 -2.44
C TYR A 64 -3.09 -5.09 -1.47
N VAL A 65 -3.36 -3.90 -2.00
CA VAL A 65 -3.16 -2.63 -1.30
C VAL A 65 -4.43 -2.23 -0.55
N ARG A 66 -4.38 -2.30 0.78
CA ARG A 66 -5.40 -1.81 1.72
C ARG A 66 -4.86 -0.75 2.66
N TYR A 67 -3.74 -0.14 2.26
CA TYR A 67 -3.14 0.99 2.93
C TYR A 67 -3.71 2.30 2.38
N ASP A 68 -4.22 3.14 3.28
CA ASP A 68 -4.75 4.45 2.94
C ASP A 68 -3.66 5.53 3.07
N PHE A 69 -3.23 6.06 1.93
CA PHE A 69 -2.23 7.12 1.79
C PHE A 69 -2.75 8.52 2.10
N SER A 70 -4.04 8.69 2.43
CA SER A 70 -4.54 9.97 2.94
C SER A 70 -4.02 10.30 4.33
N HIS A 71 -3.58 9.28 5.07
CA HIS A 71 -2.90 9.41 6.35
C HIS A 71 -1.62 8.58 6.29
N PRO A 72 -0.48 9.14 5.83
CA PRO A 72 0.79 8.43 5.87
C PRO A 72 1.04 7.94 7.33
N TYR A 73 1.68 6.78 7.49
CA TYR A 73 1.93 6.02 8.73
C TYR A 73 0.74 5.72 9.67
N GLY A 74 -0.48 6.18 9.37
CA GLY A 74 -1.64 5.99 10.24
C GLY A 74 -1.59 6.80 11.54
N ALA A 75 -0.81 7.88 11.58
CA ALA A 75 -0.83 8.89 12.64
C ALA A 75 -1.17 10.27 12.05
N LEU A 76 -1.65 11.18 12.89
CA LEU A 76 -1.78 12.58 12.50
C LEU A 76 -0.38 13.17 12.42
N LEU A 77 -0.02 13.73 11.27
CA LEU A 77 1.21 14.50 11.03
C LEU A 77 1.52 15.51 12.15
N SER A 78 0.48 16.05 12.78
CA SER A 78 0.56 16.99 13.89
C SER A 78 1.11 16.42 15.21
N GLN A 79 1.27 15.10 15.32
CA GLN A 79 1.73 14.42 16.53
C GLN A 79 3.21 13.98 16.45
N MET A 80 3.90 14.25 15.35
CA MET A 80 5.29 13.86 15.15
C MET A 80 6.26 15.05 15.33
N PRO A 81 7.49 14.81 15.81
CA PRO A 81 8.53 15.82 15.82
C PRO A 81 8.78 16.36 14.40
N PRO A 82 8.94 17.69 14.21
CA PRO A 82 9.30 18.26 12.94
C PRO A 82 10.71 17.76 12.54
N GLY A 83 10.78 16.84 11.59
CA GLY A 83 11.99 16.11 11.18
C GLY A 83 11.73 14.62 11.01
N ALA A 84 11.26 13.94 12.06
CA ALA A 84 10.91 12.52 12.01
C ALA A 84 9.78 12.23 11.01
N ALA A 85 8.82 13.16 10.88
CA ALA A 85 7.76 13.06 9.88
C ALA A 85 8.30 13.12 8.44
N ALA A 86 9.34 13.91 8.18
CA ALA A 86 9.91 14.06 6.84
C ALA A 86 10.63 12.78 6.41
N ASP A 87 11.45 12.20 7.29
CA ASP A 87 12.17 10.95 7.01
C ASP A 87 11.19 9.78 6.81
N GLU A 88 10.14 9.68 7.63
CA GLU A 88 9.14 8.62 7.46
C GLU A 88 8.34 8.77 6.17
N LEU A 89 7.98 10.00 5.79
CA LEU A 89 7.32 10.29 4.51
C LEU A 89 8.22 9.91 3.33
N GLN A 90 9.50 10.28 3.39
CA GLN A 90 10.48 9.96 2.35
C GLN A 90 10.61 8.44 2.18
N GLN A 91 10.76 7.71 3.27
CA GLN A 91 10.86 6.24 3.23
C GLN A 91 9.56 5.57 2.76
N GLU A 92 8.39 6.13 3.08
CA GLU A 92 7.13 5.65 2.51
C GLU A 92 7.05 5.92 1.01
N TRP A 93 7.53 7.07 0.56
CA TRP A 93 7.55 7.44 -0.85
C TRP A 93 8.47 6.52 -1.65
N GLU A 94 9.68 6.24 -1.18
CA GLU A 94 10.61 5.30 -1.80
C GLU A 94 10.02 3.88 -1.95
N VAL A 95 9.20 3.45 -0.98
CA VAL A 95 8.47 2.19 -1.09
C VAL A 95 7.41 2.27 -2.18
N VAL A 96 6.65 3.37 -2.28
CA VAL A 96 5.67 3.56 -3.35
C VAL A 96 6.37 3.52 -4.71
N GLU A 97 7.43 4.31 -4.91
CA GLU A 97 8.17 4.33 -6.17
C GLU A 97 8.64 2.93 -6.58
N ARG A 98 9.16 2.16 -5.61
CA ARG A 98 9.58 0.78 -5.86
C ARG A 98 8.43 -0.15 -6.22
N LEU A 99 7.28 -0.01 -5.57
CA LEU A 99 6.07 -0.78 -5.90
C LEU A 99 5.63 -0.50 -7.33
N GLU A 100 5.53 0.79 -7.70
CA GLU A 100 5.07 1.23 -9.03
C GLU A 100 6.06 0.86 -10.14
N ALA A 101 7.37 0.83 -9.83
CA ALA A 101 8.41 0.42 -10.78
C ALA A 101 8.55 -1.12 -10.93
N SER A 102 7.88 -1.90 -10.07
CA SER A 102 8.01 -3.36 -10.07
C SER A 102 7.09 -4.06 -11.07
N ASN A 103 7.43 -5.30 -11.42
CA ASN A 103 6.55 -6.17 -12.20
C ASN A 103 5.36 -6.75 -11.40
N ALA A 104 5.28 -6.47 -10.09
CA ALA A 104 4.21 -7.02 -9.26
C ALA A 104 2.87 -6.37 -9.63
N VAL A 105 1.81 -7.17 -9.73
CA VAL A 105 0.46 -6.62 -9.94
C VAL A 105 0.02 -5.88 -8.68
N LEU A 106 -0.23 -4.58 -8.79
CA LEU A 106 -0.78 -3.78 -7.70
C LEU A 106 -2.30 -3.75 -7.82
N SER A 107 -3.03 -4.16 -6.77
CA SER A 107 -4.50 -4.11 -6.80
C SER A 107 -5.07 -2.68 -6.84
N SER A 108 -4.22 -1.69 -6.59
CA SER A 108 -4.51 -0.27 -6.70
C SER A 108 -3.16 0.42 -6.85
N ASP A 109 -2.78 0.78 -8.07
CA ASP A 109 -1.59 1.58 -8.37
C ASP A 109 -1.74 3.04 -7.91
N LEU A 110 -0.67 3.82 -7.98
CA LEU A 110 -0.66 5.22 -7.55
C LEU A 110 -1.68 6.07 -8.33
N GLY A 111 -1.81 5.84 -9.64
CA GLY A 111 -2.76 6.57 -10.49
C GLY A 111 -4.21 6.36 -10.05
N SER A 112 -4.60 5.10 -9.84
CA SER A 112 -5.90 4.68 -9.32
C SER A 112 -6.18 5.33 -7.96
N ARG A 113 -5.18 5.41 -7.07
CA ARG A 113 -5.34 6.06 -5.75
C ARG A 113 -5.53 7.56 -5.89
N LEU A 114 -4.77 8.23 -6.77
CA LEU A 114 -4.88 9.66 -7.00
C LEU A 114 -6.23 10.05 -7.62
N ALA A 115 -6.81 9.17 -8.46
CA ALA A 115 -8.12 9.39 -9.08
C ALA A 115 -9.26 9.57 -8.05
N HIS A 116 -9.11 9.02 -6.84
CA HIS A 116 -10.10 9.16 -5.78
C HIS A 116 -10.02 10.47 -4.98
N ARG A 117 -9.04 11.35 -5.25
CA ARG A 117 -8.90 12.61 -4.50
C ARG A 117 -10.07 13.55 -4.73
N ARG A 118 -10.48 14.28 -3.68
CA ARG A 118 -11.61 15.25 -3.74
C ARG A 118 -11.47 16.23 -4.90
N LYS A 119 -10.27 16.72 -5.19
CA LYS A 119 -10.01 17.62 -6.33
C LYS A 119 -10.38 16.98 -7.68
N VAL A 120 -10.03 15.71 -7.88
CA VAL A 120 -10.39 14.95 -9.09
C VAL A 120 -11.90 14.73 -9.14
N GLN A 121 -12.52 14.34 -8.01
CA GLN A 121 -13.98 14.20 -7.95
C GLN A 121 -14.71 15.51 -8.26
N THR A 122 -14.20 16.64 -7.77
CA THR A 122 -14.75 17.97 -8.09
C THR A 122 -14.59 18.30 -9.56
N ALA A 123 -13.42 18.05 -10.15
CA ALA A 123 -13.18 18.28 -11.57
C ALA A 123 -14.12 17.45 -12.46
N LEU A 124 -14.36 16.18 -12.10
CA LEU A 124 -15.27 15.29 -12.82
C LEU A 124 -16.76 15.67 -12.68
N ARG A 125 -17.14 16.49 -11.68
CA ARG A 125 -18.53 16.94 -11.49
C ARG A 125 -18.90 18.14 -12.35
N SER A 126 -17.92 18.84 -12.93
CA SER A 126 -18.14 19.98 -13.81
C SER A 126 -18.03 19.54 -15.27
N PRO A 127 -19.09 19.62 -16.08
CA PRO A 127 -19.00 19.40 -17.53
C PRO A 127 -17.96 20.38 -18.11
N GLY A 128 -16.89 19.86 -18.72
CA GLY A 128 -15.81 20.66 -19.31
C GLY A 128 -14.45 20.56 -18.61
N GLY A 129 -14.38 20.11 -17.36
CA GLY A 129 -13.13 19.81 -16.65
C GLY A 129 -12.17 21.00 -16.50
N LEU A 130 -12.32 21.75 -15.40
CA LEU A 130 -11.65 23.04 -15.08
C LEU A 130 -12.03 24.20 -16.01
#